data_AF-A0A9P9EHL1-F1
#
_entry.id   AF-A0A9P9EHL1-F1
#
_cell.length_a   1.000
_cell.length_b   1.000
_cell.length_c   1.000
_cell.angle_alpha   90.00
_cell.angle_beta   90.00
_cell.angle_gamma   90.00
#
_symmetry.space_group_name_H-M   'P 1'
#
loop_
_entity.id
_entity.type
_entity.pdbx_description
1 polymer ?
#
loop_
_entity_poly.entity_id
_entity_poly.type
_entity_poly.pdbx_seq_one_letter_code
_entity_poly.pdbx_strand_id
1 'polypeptide(L)'
;FYSWNPAVGNTCANLLAGYYVCVGTTTSTQPSTTTTAKTGIATPSPVQTGIPSECDKFYLVSSGDTCSAIVSAEKITVTNFYSWNPAVGSTCASLWVGYYVCVGVS
;
A
#
# COMPACT_ATOMS: atom_id res chain seq x y z
N PHE A 1 20.51 -5.82 -9.58
CA PHE A 1 20.52 -5.53 -11.03
C PHE A 1 20.12 -6.76 -11.85
N TYR A 2 20.90 -7.84 -11.88
CA TYR A 2 20.59 -9.05 -12.67
C TYR A 2 19.27 -9.74 -12.30
N SER A 3 18.95 -9.79 -11.01
CA SER A 3 17.67 -10.32 -10.50
C SER A 3 16.44 -9.57 -11.01
N TRP A 4 16.58 -8.30 -11.38
CA TRP A 4 15.50 -7.44 -11.88
C TRP A 4 15.49 -7.32 -13.40
N ASN A 5 16.60 -7.71 -14.03
CA ASN A 5 16.79 -7.62 -15.47
C ASN A 5 17.39 -8.94 -15.98
N PRO A 6 16.69 -10.07 -15.86
CA PRO A 6 17.23 -11.38 -16.24
C PRO A 6 17.63 -11.47 -17.72
N ALA A 7 16.99 -10.66 -18.57
CA ALA A 7 17.31 -10.55 -20.00
C ALA A 7 18.72 -10.02 -20.29
N VAL A 8 19.37 -9.28 -19.36
CA VAL A 8 20.72 -8.74 -19.59
C VAL A 8 21.81 -9.81 -19.47
N GLY A 9 21.46 -11.00 -19.00
CA GLY A 9 22.40 -12.06 -18.66
C GLY A 9 23.23 -11.73 -17.41
N ASN A 10 23.94 -12.74 -16.92
CA ASN A 10 24.79 -12.66 -15.73
C ASN A 10 26.15 -11.96 -15.98
N THR A 11 26.42 -11.55 -17.22
CA THR A 11 27.64 -10.85 -17.65
C THR A 11 27.37 -9.50 -18.30
N CYS A 12 26.13 -8.99 -18.25
CA CYS A 12 25.68 -7.80 -18.99
C CYS A 12 25.82 -7.88 -20.52
N ALA A 13 26.13 -9.05 -21.08
CA ALA A 13 26.36 -9.23 -22.52
C ALA A 13 25.15 -8.87 -23.39
N ASN A 14 23.94 -8.83 -22.80
CA ASN A 14 22.70 -8.53 -23.51
C ASN A 14 22.12 -7.15 -23.13
N LEU A 15 22.96 -6.24 -22.62
CA LEU A 15 22.55 -4.86 -22.38
C LEU A 15 22.59 -4.06 -23.68
N LEU A 16 21.42 -3.84 -24.29
CA LEU A 16 21.28 -3.15 -25.57
C LEU A 16 21.10 -1.64 -25.37
N ALA A 17 21.78 -0.85 -26.20
CA ALA A 17 21.57 0.60 -26.25
C ALA A 17 20.12 0.93 -26.68
N GLY A 18 19.48 1.86 -25.97
CA GLY A 18 18.08 2.25 -26.23
C GLY A 18 17.02 1.44 -25.49
N TYR A 19 17.42 0.43 -24.70
CA TYR A 19 16.50 -0.33 -23.85
C TYR A 19 16.57 0.13 -22.39
N TYR A 20 15.39 0.23 -21.77
CA TYR A 20 15.29 0.58 -20.35
C TYR A 20 15.51 -0.65 -19.48
N VAL A 21 16.26 -0.47 -18.38
CA VAL A 21 16.53 -1.50 -17.36
C VAL A 21 16.24 -0.95 -15.97
N CYS A 22 15.79 -1.82 -15.08
CA CYS A 22 15.53 -1.50 -13.68
C CYS A 22 16.84 -1.21 -12.95
N VAL A 23 17.07 0.05 -12.56
CA VAL A 23 18.27 0.51 -11.83
C VAL A 23 18.12 0.50 -10.31
N GLY A 24 16.92 0.25 -9.81
CA GLY A 24 16.62 0.17 -8.38
C GLY A 24 15.20 -0.35 -8.17
N THR A 25 15.03 -1.18 -7.13
CA THR A 25 13.73 -1.37 -6.49
C THR A 25 13.79 -0.66 -5.15
N THR A 26 12.83 0.18 -4.81
CA THR A 26 12.64 0.58 -3.41
C THR A 26 12.19 -0.67 -2.66
N THR A 27 13.14 -1.41 -2.11
CA THR A 27 12.87 -2.53 -1.20
C THR A 27 12.30 -1.93 0.10
N SER A 28 11.04 -1.51 0.06
CA SER A 28 10.21 -1.59 1.24
C SER A 28 9.88 -3.05 1.37
N THR A 29 10.63 -3.75 2.22
CA THR A 29 10.31 -5.10 2.67
C THR A 29 9.00 -5.00 3.44
N GLN A 30 7.89 -4.92 2.73
CA GLN A 30 6.58 -4.80 3.34
C GLN A 30 6.10 -6.21 3.73
N PRO A 31 5.70 -6.43 4.99
CA PRO A 31 4.99 -7.63 5.35
C PRO A 31 3.65 -7.62 4.60
N SER A 32 3.51 -8.48 3.60
CA SER A 32 2.22 -8.78 2.98
C SER A 32 1.44 -9.67 3.93
N THR A 33 0.77 -9.07 4.92
CA THR A 33 -0.16 -9.82 5.78
C THR A 33 -1.47 -9.96 5.03
N THR A 34 -1.66 -11.12 4.40
CA THR A 34 -2.97 -11.54 3.87
C THR A 34 -3.87 -11.84 5.06
N THR A 35 -4.51 -10.82 5.64
CA THR A 35 -5.52 -11.02 6.67
C THR A 35 -6.81 -11.41 5.97
N THR A 36 -7.21 -12.68 6.08
CA THR A 36 -8.51 -13.16 5.62
C THR A 36 -9.58 -12.40 6.40
N ALA A 37 -10.32 -11.51 5.72
CA ALA A 37 -11.42 -10.78 6.34
C ALA A 37 -12.52 -11.77 6.75
N LYS A 38 -13.06 -11.61 7.96
CA LYS A 38 -14.15 -12.44 8.49
C LYS A 38 -15.47 -12.23 7.75
N THR A 39 -15.56 -11.14 6.98
CA THR A 39 -16.73 -10.67 6.23
C THR A 39 -16.84 -11.19 4.80
N GLY A 40 -15.95 -12.09 4.36
CA GLY A 40 -16.03 -12.70 3.02
C GLY A 40 -15.66 -11.77 1.86
N ILE A 41 -15.13 -10.58 2.16
CA ILE A 41 -14.65 -9.61 1.18
C ILE A 41 -13.16 -9.86 0.96
N ALA A 42 -12.74 -9.89 -0.31
CA ALA A 42 -11.32 -10.03 -0.63
C ALA A 42 -10.57 -8.75 -0.23
N THR A 43 -9.63 -8.87 0.70
CA THR A 43 -8.72 -7.77 1.07
C THR A 43 -7.88 -7.39 -0.16
N PRO A 44 -7.92 -6.13 -0.62
CA PRO A 44 -7.12 -5.68 -1.75
C PRO A 44 -5.63 -5.67 -1.39
N SER A 45 -4.76 -5.59 -2.40
CA SER A 45 -3.31 -5.52 -2.22
C SER A 45 -2.71 -4.40 -3.06
N PRO A 46 -1.76 -3.61 -2.51
CA PRO A 46 -1.20 -3.72 -1.17
C PRO A 46 -1.98 -2.90 -0.12
N VAL A 47 -2.03 -3.37 1.13
CA VAL A 47 -2.61 -2.64 2.28
C VAL A 47 -1.52 -2.10 3.20
N GLN A 48 -1.81 -1.02 3.94
CA GLN A 48 -0.96 -0.63 5.08
C GLN A 48 -1.10 -1.64 6.23
N THR A 49 -0.04 -1.79 7.03
CA THR A 49 -0.02 -2.75 8.14
C THR A 49 -0.99 -2.34 9.27
N GLY A 50 -1.51 -3.32 10.00
CA GLY A 50 -2.36 -3.08 11.17
C GLY A 50 -3.83 -2.77 10.88
N ILE A 51 -4.29 -2.96 9.64
CA ILE A 51 -5.72 -2.92 9.31
C ILE A 51 -6.48 -4.04 10.07
N PRO A 52 -7.64 -3.74 10.69
CA PRO A 52 -8.43 -4.73 11.41
C PRO A 52 -8.99 -5.81 10.47
N SER A 53 -9.15 -7.04 10.98
CA SER A 53 -9.75 -8.15 10.21
C SER A 53 -11.23 -7.96 9.89
N GLU A 54 -11.91 -7.07 10.61
CA GLU A 54 -13.30 -6.67 10.39
C GLU A 54 -13.40 -5.52 9.35
N CYS A 55 -12.28 -5.11 8.73
CA CYS A 55 -12.30 -4.10 7.68
C CYS A 55 -13.01 -4.63 6.43
N ASP A 56 -14.07 -3.94 6.03
CA ASP A 56 -14.93 -4.34 4.93
C ASP A 56 -14.98 -3.28 3.80
N LYS A 57 -14.44 -2.08 4.07
CA LYS A 57 -14.33 -0.99 3.10
C LYS A 57 -12.91 -0.42 3.06
N PHE A 58 -12.34 -0.39 1.86
CA PHE A 58 -10.96 0.03 1.62
C PHE A 58 -10.90 1.26 0.71
N TYR A 59 -9.93 2.14 0.97
CA TYR A 59 -9.65 3.34 0.17
C TYR A 59 -8.22 3.30 -0.35
N LEU A 60 -8.02 3.49 -1.66
CA LEU A 60 -6.69 3.57 -2.26
C LEU A 60 -6.15 4.99 -2.17
N VAL A 61 -5.07 5.17 -1.41
CA VAL A 61 -4.44 6.49 -1.23
C VAL A 61 -3.82 6.97 -2.54
N SER A 62 -4.23 8.15 -2.97
CA SER A 62 -3.73 8.88 -4.13
C SER A 62 -2.76 10.00 -3.72
N SER A 63 -1.97 10.47 -4.69
CA SER A 63 -1.07 11.60 -4.45
C SER A 63 -1.87 12.87 -4.11
N GLY A 64 -1.51 13.53 -3.01
CA GLY A 64 -2.19 14.72 -2.53
C GLY A 64 -3.27 14.45 -1.48
N ASP A 65 -3.60 13.18 -1.21
CA ASP A 65 -4.54 12.85 -0.14
C ASP A 65 -4.01 13.19 1.24
N THR A 66 -4.94 13.54 2.12
CA THR A 66 -4.70 13.74 3.55
C THR A 66 -5.74 12.95 4.32
N CYS A 67 -5.44 12.55 5.55
CA CYS A 67 -6.41 11.83 6.38
C CYS A 67 -7.69 12.64 6.57
N SER A 68 -7.60 13.97 6.72
CA SER A 68 -8.78 14.83 6.85
C SER A 68 -9.65 14.84 5.59
N ALA A 69 -9.05 14.82 4.39
CA ALA A 69 -9.78 14.73 3.14
C ALA A 69 -10.47 13.37 2.98
N ILE A 70 -9.75 12.27 3.27
CA ILE A 70 -10.28 10.91 3.19
C ILE A 70 -11.46 10.73 4.13
N VAL A 71 -11.31 11.08 5.42
CA VAL A 71 -12.41 10.88 6.39
C VAL A 71 -13.64 11.73 6.07
N SER A 72 -13.44 12.92 5.50
CA SER A 72 -14.54 13.79 5.09
C SER A 72 -15.29 13.20 3.89
N ALA A 73 -14.57 12.67 2.90
CA ALA A 73 -15.15 12.02 1.73
C ALA A 73 -15.89 10.72 2.11
N GLU A 74 -15.31 9.93 3.01
CA GLU A 74 -15.86 8.66 3.48
C GLU A 74 -16.90 8.80 4.58
N LYS A 75 -17.11 10.04 5.09
CA LYS A 75 -18.06 10.38 6.16
C LYS A 75 -17.82 9.61 7.46
N ILE A 76 -16.54 9.42 7.81
CA ILE A 76 -16.09 8.78 9.05
C ILE A 76 -15.38 9.79 9.96
N THR A 77 -15.14 9.42 11.22
CA THR A 77 -14.37 10.25 12.15
C THR A 77 -12.87 9.99 11.99
N VAL A 78 -12.05 11.03 12.23
CA VAL A 78 -10.58 10.89 12.30
C VAL A 78 -10.17 9.83 13.34
N THR A 79 -10.88 9.78 14.48
CA THR A 79 -10.64 8.80 15.54
C THR A 79 -10.82 7.37 15.04
N ASN A 80 -11.91 7.08 14.31
CA ASN A 80 -12.14 5.76 13.75
C ASN A 80 -11.07 5.41 12.71
N PHE A 81 -10.76 6.36 11.82
CA PHE A 81 -9.74 6.16 10.79
C PHE A 81 -8.37 5.83 11.40
N TYR A 82 -7.92 6.53 12.44
CA TYR A 82 -6.66 6.21 13.12
C TYR A 82 -6.72 4.89 13.87
N SER A 83 -7.87 4.55 14.47
CA SER A 83 -8.05 3.26 15.13
C SER A 83 -7.96 2.09 14.15
N TRP A 84 -8.43 2.26 12.91
CA TRP A 84 -8.39 1.21 11.89
C TRP A 84 -7.09 1.20 11.09
N ASN A 85 -6.29 2.28 11.15
CA ASN A 85 -5.07 2.43 10.37
C ASN A 85 -3.91 2.93 11.25
N PRO A 86 -3.47 2.15 12.24
CA PRO A 86 -2.42 2.58 13.16
C PRO A 86 -1.11 2.95 12.45
N ALA A 87 -0.83 2.33 11.31
CA ALA A 87 0.36 2.61 10.50
C ALA A 87 0.40 4.03 9.89
N VAL A 88 -0.72 4.75 9.80
CA VAL A 88 -0.71 6.14 9.31
C VAL A 88 -0.15 7.12 10.35
N GLY A 89 -0.10 6.68 11.61
CA GLY A 89 0.29 7.50 12.77
C GLY A 89 -0.80 8.48 13.20
N SER A 90 -0.63 9.05 14.39
CA SER A 90 -1.57 10.04 14.96
C SER A 90 -1.59 11.39 14.25
N THR A 91 -0.58 11.66 13.42
CA THR A 91 -0.43 12.89 12.64
C THR A 91 -0.65 12.69 11.14
N CYS A 92 -1.07 11.49 10.70
CA CYS A 92 -1.18 11.15 9.28
C CYS A 92 0.14 11.18 8.48
N ALA A 93 1.29 11.33 9.15
CA ALA A 93 2.58 11.50 8.48
C ALA A 93 3.04 10.23 7.72
N SER A 94 2.44 9.08 7.99
CA SER A 94 2.78 7.79 7.38
C SER A 94 1.66 7.25 6.49
N LEU A 95 0.86 8.14 5.89
CA LEU A 95 -0.11 7.76 4.86
C LEU A 95 0.62 7.46 3.54
N TRP A 96 0.55 6.22 3.05
CA TRP A 96 1.34 5.78 1.91
C TRP A 96 0.53 5.79 0.61
N VAL A 97 0.96 6.60 -0.36
CA VAL A 97 0.37 6.62 -1.70
C VAL A 97 0.51 5.25 -2.38
N GLY A 98 -0.55 4.79 -3.03
CA GLY A 98 -0.62 3.49 -3.68
C GLY A 98 -0.97 2.32 -2.75
N TYR A 99 -1.27 2.60 -1.48
CA TYR A 99 -1.72 1.59 -0.52
C TYR A 99 -3.20 1.76 -0.17
N TYR A 100 -3.82 0.63 0.13
CA TYR A 100 -5.16 0.61 0.69
C TYR A 100 -5.14 0.86 2.21
N VAL A 101 -6.03 1.72 2.66
CA VAL A 101 -6.37 1.97 4.06
C VAL A 101 -7.81 1.57 4.34
N CYS A 102 -8.11 1.25 5.58
CA CYS A 102 -9.45 0.89 6.03
C CYS A 102 -10.31 2.13 6.28
N VAL A 103 -11.51 2.17 5.73
CA VAL A 103 -12.48 3.28 5.89
C VAL A 103 -13.86 2.80 6.32
N GLY A 104 -13.99 1.51 6.67
CA GLY A 104 -15.21 0.92 7.21
C GLY A 104 -14.93 -0.44 7.83
N VAL A 105 -15.68 -0.74 8.88
CA VAL A 105 -15.71 -2.06 9.53
C VAL A 105 -17.16 -2.48 9.73
N SER A 106 -17.41 -3.78 9.73
CA SER A 106 -18.75 -4.36 9.76
C SER A 106 -18.81 -5.68 10.50
#